data_AF-A0A8H7FHT1-F1
#
_entry.id   AF-A0A8H7FHT1-F1
#
_cell.length_a   1.000
_cell.length_b   1.000
_cell.length_c   1.000
_cell.angle_alpha   90.00
_cell.angle_beta   90.00
_cell.angle_gamma   90.00
#
_symmetry.space_group_name_H-M   'P 1'
#
loop_
_entity.id
_entity.type
_entity.pdbx_description
1 polymer ?
#
loop_
_entity_poly.entity_id
_entity_poly.type
_entity_poly.pdbx_seq_one_letter_code
_entity_poly.pdbx_strand_id
1 'polypeptide(L)'
;ETIELSDAGPRLQELVVRHQGVATHLNYTALFIWIRSLIVDTPSPLQSLHIIADDGRLCATTEPLLGLIASSNLDKLDTLRMPHIMLAKDELVRVFQIRKLRELEFYLWDHHSIDSCIQHPDPISLAPNLSVLRWTTGLGRRINKEKVTKLIEALGHIPGIMRGPLRKSLKGEWRVRLPFSSLRKGTEIA
;
A
#
# COMPACT_ATOMS: atom_id res chain seq x y z
N GLU A 1 -32.41 -34.59 -7.90
CA GLU A 1 -31.80 -33.44 -7.19
C GLU A 1 -30.30 -33.53 -7.36
N THR A 2 -29.74 -32.60 -8.12
CA THR A 2 -28.29 -32.50 -8.31
C THR A 2 -27.78 -31.59 -7.21
N ILE A 3 -27.01 -32.13 -6.27
CA ILE A 3 -26.36 -31.34 -5.24
C ILE A 3 -25.21 -30.60 -5.94
N GLU A 4 -25.40 -29.32 -6.24
CA GLU A 4 -24.32 -28.43 -6.60
C GLU A 4 -23.44 -28.23 -5.36
N LEU A 5 -22.40 -29.05 -5.23
CA LEU A 5 -21.30 -28.78 -4.32
C LEU A 5 -20.66 -27.48 -4.79
N SER A 6 -20.82 -26.40 -4.02
CA SER A 6 -20.14 -25.15 -4.30
C SER A 6 -18.63 -25.38 -4.15
N ASP A 7 -17.96 -25.56 -5.28
CA ASP A 7 -16.52 -25.86 -5.38
C ASP A 7 -15.63 -24.63 -5.06
N ALA A 8 -16.14 -23.70 -4.26
CA ALA A 8 -15.40 -22.53 -3.81
C ALA A 8 -14.73 -22.86 -2.48
N GLY A 9 -13.59 -23.54 -2.56
CA GLY A 9 -12.66 -23.65 -1.43
C GLY A 9 -12.31 -22.28 -0.84
N PRO A 10 -11.72 -22.23 0.37
CA PRO A 10 -11.39 -20.98 1.03
C PRO A 10 -10.47 -20.13 0.14
N ARG A 11 -10.98 -18.97 -0.27
CA ARG A 11 -10.28 -18.01 -1.12
C ARG A 11 -9.51 -17.02 -0.26
N LEU A 12 -8.20 -16.91 -0.47
CA LEU A 12 -7.31 -16.05 0.30
C LEU A 12 -7.61 -14.56 0.02
N GLN A 13 -8.28 -13.88 0.95
CA GLN A 13 -8.62 -12.44 0.83
C GLN A 13 -7.62 -11.53 1.54
N GLU A 14 -7.01 -12.00 2.62
CA GLU A 14 -6.03 -11.26 3.40
C GLU A 14 -4.79 -12.12 3.61
N LEU A 15 -3.62 -11.53 3.35
CA LEU A 15 -2.32 -12.15 3.57
C LEU A 15 -1.46 -11.25 4.44
N VAL A 16 -1.17 -11.72 5.65
CA VAL A 16 -0.26 -11.04 6.58
C VAL A 16 1.01 -11.88 6.72
N VAL A 17 2.12 -11.33 6.25
CA VAL A 17 3.44 -11.95 6.31
C VAL A 17 4.26 -11.20 7.34
N ARG A 18 4.57 -11.88 8.44
CA ARG A 18 5.49 -11.41 9.47
C ARG A 18 6.77 -12.21 9.39
N HIS A 19 7.92 -11.55 9.38
CA HIS A 19 9.21 -12.22 9.26
C HIS A 19 10.26 -11.63 10.20
N GLN A 20 11.26 -12.44 10.54
CA GLN A 20 12.47 -12.05 11.26
C GLN A 20 13.69 -12.65 10.57
N GLY A 21 14.83 -11.98 10.62
CA GLY A 21 16.10 -12.51 10.08
C GLY A 21 16.22 -12.46 8.55
N VAL A 22 15.25 -11.87 7.85
CA VAL A 22 15.37 -11.55 6.42
C VAL A 22 16.17 -10.26 6.30
N ALA A 23 17.39 -10.35 5.80
CA ALA A 23 18.37 -9.27 5.89
C ALA A 23 19.11 -8.97 4.60
N THR A 24 19.17 -9.94 3.69
CA THR A 24 19.93 -9.84 2.45
C THR A 24 18.99 -9.68 1.28
N HIS A 25 19.49 -9.13 0.18
CA HIS A 25 18.76 -9.06 -1.09
C HIS A 25 18.19 -10.43 -1.48
N LEU A 26 19.02 -11.48 -1.44
CA LEU A 26 18.60 -12.85 -1.79
C LEU A 26 17.46 -13.37 -0.89
N ASN A 27 17.51 -13.10 0.41
CA ASN A 27 16.46 -13.56 1.33
C ASN A 27 15.14 -12.81 1.07
N TYR A 28 15.19 -11.51 0.78
CA TYR A 28 14.00 -10.75 0.41
C TYR A 28 13.44 -11.19 -0.94
N THR A 29 14.28 -11.43 -1.95
CA THR A 29 13.84 -12.01 -3.23
C THR A 29 13.13 -13.34 -3.02
N ALA A 30 13.73 -14.25 -2.23
CA ALA A 30 13.11 -15.54 -1.92
C ALA A 30 11.78 -15.37 -1.18
N LEU A 31 11.69 -14.44 -0.23
CA LEU A 31 10.45 -14.10 0.46
C LEU A 31 9.37 -13.65 -0.53
N PHE A 32 9.65 -12.73 -1.44
CA PHE A 32 8.65 -12.23 -2.40
C PHE A 32 8.22 -13.30 -3.41
N ILE A 33 9.15 -14.17 -3.83
CA ILE A 33 8.81 -15.34 -4.67
C ILE A 33 7.87 -16.28 -3.90
N TRP A 34 8.16 -16.55 -2.63
CA TRP A 34 7.29 -17.35 -1.78
C TRP A 34 5.91 -16.72 -1.60
N ILE A 35 5.81 -15.41 -1.33
CA ILE A 35 4.53 -14.69 -1.26
C ILE A 35 3.75 -14.84 -2.57
N ARG A 36 4.41 -14.64 -3.71
CA ARG A 36 3.80 -14.82 -5.02
C ARG A 36 3.24 -16.24 -5.20
N SER A 37 3.94 -17.26 -4.70
CA SER A 37 3.49 -18.65 -4.81
C SER A 37 2.25 -18.99 -3.98
N LEU A 38 1.91 -18.17 -2.97
CA LEU A 38 0.67 -18.31 -2.20
C LEU A 38 -0.54 -17.70 -2.92
N ILE A 39 -0.29 -16.82 -3.89
CA ILE A 39 -1.30 -16.09 -4.65
C ILE A 39 -1.50 -16.83 -5.98
N VAL A 40 -2.10 -18.01 -5.89
CA VAL A 40 -2.25 -18.96 -7.02
C VAL A 40 -3.48 -18.70 -7.88
N ASP A 41 -4.53 -18.14 -7.31
CA ASP A 41 -5.77 -17.85 -8.02
C ASP A 41 -5.55 -16.76 -9.08
N THR A 42 -6.16 -16.93 -10.25
CA THR A 42 -6.19 -15.91 -11.31
C THR A 42 -7.63 -15.72 -11.82
N PRO A 43 -8.29 -14.57 -11.58
CA PRO A 43 -7.82 -13.43 -10.77
C PRO A 43 -7.83 -13.74 -9.27
N SER A 44 -6.84 -13.22 -8.54
CA SER A 44 -6.74 -13.40 -7.09
C SER A 44 -7.87 -12.68 -6.35
N PRO A 45 -8.48 -13.31 -5.33
CA PRO A 45 -9.44 -12.65 -4.44
C PRO A 45 -8.79 -11.74 -3.39
N LEU A 46 -7.45 -11.64 -3.37
CA LEU A 46 -6.69 -10.91 -2.36
C LEU A 46 -7.03 -9.41 -2.38
N GLN A 47 -7.47 -8.91 -1.23
CA GLN A 47 -7.83 -7.51 -0.96
C GLN A 47 -6.77 -6.83 -0.10
N SER A 48 -6.14 -7.56 0.82
CA SER A 48 -5.18 -7.02 1.78
C SER A 48 -3.87 -7.80 1.78
N LEU A 49 -2.75 -7.08 1.61
CA LEU A 49 -1.40 -7.62 1.70
C LEU A 49 -0.57 -6.82 2.70
N HIS A 50 -0.15 -7.48 3.78
CA HIS A 50 0.74 -6.91 4.79
C HIS A 50 2.08 -7.65 4.82
N ILE A 51 3.20 -6.93 4.74
CA ILE A 51 4.56 -7.47 4.83
C ILE A 51 5.31 -6.71 5.93
N ILE A 52 5.60 -7.38 7.04
CA ILE A 52 6.09 -6.77 8.28
C ILE A 52 7.37 -7.49 8.74
N ALA A 53 8.46 -6.73 8.85
CA ALA A 53 9.67 -7.17 9.54
C ALA A 53 9.51 -6.95 11.05
N ASP A 54 9.41 -8.02 11.83
CA ASP A 54 9.27 -7.91 13.29
C ASP A 54 10.57 -7.47 13.98
N ASP A 55 11.72 -7.66 13.31
CA ASP A 55 13.03 -7.19 13.76
C ASP A 55 13.36 -5.77 13.26
N GLY A 56 12.43 -5.11 12.58
CA GLY A 56 12.58 -3.74 12.08
C GLY A 56 13.56 -3.57 10.93
N ARG A 57 14.08 -4.67 10.35
CA ARG A 57 15.01 -4.60 9.21
C ARG A 57 14.33 -4.00 7.99
N LEU A 58 15.01 -3.05 7.37
CA LEU A 58 14.55 -2.39 6.17
C LEU A 58 14.98 -3.14 4.91
N CYS A 59 14.10 -3.15 3.90
CA CYS A 59 14.33 -3.78 2.61
C CYS A 59 14.44 -2.74 1.50
N ALA A 60 15.60 -2.66 0.86
CA ALA A 60 15.78 -1.89 -0.38
C ALA A 60 15.59 -2.74 -1.66
N THR A 61 15.27 -4.03 -1.52
CA THR A 61 14.99 -4.93 -2.64
C THR A 61 13.49 -4.91 -2.93
N THR A 62 13.08 -4.19 -3.94
CA THR A 62 11.66 -3.86 -4.21
C THR A 62 11.15 -4.50 -5.49
N GLU A 63 11.98 -4.66 -6.51
CA GLU A 63 11.54 -5.10 -7.85
C GLU A 63 10.70 -6.39 -7.89
N PRO A 64 11.07 -7.48 -7.19
CA PRO A 64 10.22 -8.68 -7.18
C PRO A 64 8.84 -8.44 -6.58
N LEU A 65 8.76 -7.60 -5.54
CA LEU A 65 7.50 -7.20 -4.94
C LEU A 65 6.70 -6.28 -5.86
N LEU A 66 7.35 -5.30 -6.51
CA LEU A 66 6.71 -4.41 -7.46
C LEU A 66 6.14 -5.18 -8.65
N GLY A 67 6.85 -6.19 -9.15
CA GLY A 67 6.36 -7.09 -10.19
C GLY A 67 5.15 -7.93 -9.75
N LEU A 68 5.08 -8.29 -8.47
CA LEU A 68 3.91 -8.96 -7.90
C LEU A 68 2.70 -8.02 -7.81
N ILE A 69 2.85 -6.86 -7.16
CA ILE A 69 1.73 -5.94 -6.90
C ILE A 69 1.22 -5.21 -8.15
N ALA A 70 2.08 -5.00 -9.15
CA ALA A 70 1.69 -4.41 -10.43
C ALA A 70 1.04 -5.45 -11.38
N SER A 71 0.97 -6.72 -10.99
CA SER A 71 0.34 -7.75 -11.80
C SER A 71 -1.17 -7.54 -11.86
N SER A 72 -1.77 -7.83 -13.03
CA SER A 72 -3.22 -7.86 -13.19
C SER A 72 -3.91 -8.91 -12.32
N ASN A 73 -3.14 -9.81 -11.70
CA ASN A 73 -3.67 -10.82 -10.80
C ASN A 73 -4.20 -10.21 -9.48
N LEU A 74 -3.72 -9.03 -9.09
CA LEU A 74 -4.08 -8.36 -7.84
C LEU A 74 -5.02 -7.17 -8.06
N ASP A 75 -5.97 -7.31 -8.99
CA ASP A 75 -6.93 -6.25 -9.35
C ASP A 75 -7.91 -5.88 -8.23
N LYS A 76 -8.06 -6.73 -7.21
CA LYS A 76 -8.88 -6.51 -6.02
C LYS A 76 -8.12 -5.95 -4.83
N LEU A 77 -6.79 -5.83 -4.92
CA LEU A 77 -5.96 -5.34 -3.82
C LEU A 77 -6.32 -3.88 -3.51
N ASP A 78 -6.81 -3.63 -2.29
CA ASP A 78 -7.17 -2.30 -1.81
C ASP A 78 -6.32 -1.83 -0.62
N THR A 79 -5.64 -2.77 0.05
CA THR A 79 -4.84 -2.49 1.24
C THR A 79 -3.44 -3.07 1.06
N LEU A 80 -2.43 -2.20 1.06
CA LEU A 80 -1.02 -2.60 1.01
C LEU A 80 -0.28 -1.99 2.19
N ARG A 81 0.23 -2.85 3.09
CA ARG A 81 1.03 -2.39 4.24
C ARG A 81 2.40 -3.05 4.25
N MET A 82 3.41 -2.23 4.01
CA MET A 82 4.80 -2.66 3.90
C MET A 82 5.74 -1.67 4.60
N PRO A 83 5.57 -1.44 5.93
CA PRO A 83 6.24 -0.36 6.67
C PRO A 83 7.77 -0.43 6.71
N HIS A 84 8.36 -1.55 6.28
CA HIS A 84 9.80 -1.78 6.25
C HIS A 84 10.35 -1.95 4.82
N ILE A 85 9.50 -1.83 3.80
CA ILE A 85 9.93 -1.84 2.39
C ILE A 85 10.21 -0.40 1.97
N MET A 86 11.44 -0.16 1.54
CA MET A 86 11.98 1.15 1.21
C MET A 86 11.71 1.46 -0.25
N LEU A 87 10.71 2.29 -0.52
CA LEU A 87 10.43 2.77 -1.86
C LEU A 87 11.39 3.91 -2.21
N ALA A 88 12.04 3.81 -3.37
CA ALA A 88 12.98 4.79 -3.91
C ALA A 88 12.58 5.23 -5.33
N LYS A 89 12.97 6.45 -5.73
CA LYS A 89 12.71 6.99 -7.08
C LYS A 89 11.22 6.82 -7.50
N ASP A 90 10.97 6.32 -8.71
CA ASP A 90 9.65 6.19 -9.32
C ASP A 90 8.87 4.95 -8.84
N GLU A 91 9.39 4.18 -7.89
CA GLU A 91 8.69 3.02 -7.34
C GLU A 91 7.38 3.39 -6.65
N LEU A 92 7.35 4.56 -5.98
CA LEU A 92 6.12 5.06 -5.36
C LEU A 92 5.04 5.35 -6.41
N VAL A 93 5.42 5.85 -7.60
CA VAL A 93 4.50 6.06 -8.73
C VAL A 93 3.91 4.73 -9.17
N ARG A 94 4.74 3.68 -9.30
CA ARG A 94 4.30 2.33 -9.67
C ARG A 94 3.32 1.75 -8.65
N VAL A 95 3.56 1.98 -7.36
CA VAL A 95 2.64 1.55 -6.29
C VAL A 95 1.33 2.31 -6.37
N PHE A 96 1.35 3.62 -6.61
CA PHE A 96 0.14 4.41 -6.71
C PHE A 96 -0.77 3.95 -7.86
N GLN A 97 -0.19 3.57 -9.00
CA GLN A 97 -0.93 3.07 -10.18
C GLN A 97 -1.80 1.83 -9.93
N ILE A 98 -1.71 1.19 -8.75
CA ILE A 98 -2.66 0.17 -8.31
C ILE A 98 -4.03 0.82 -8.10
N ARG A 99 -4.87 0.79 -9.13
CA ARG A 99 -6.10 1.60 -9.22
C ARG A 99 -7.06 1.44 -8.05
N LYS A 100 -7.15 0.24 -7.44
CA LYS A 100 -8.06 -0.03 -6.32
C LYS A 100 -7.46 0.25 -4.95
N LEU A 101 -6.21 0.67 -4.87
CA LEU A 101 -5.53 0.92 -3.62
C LEU A 101 -6.21 2.06 -2.85
N ARG A 102 -6.70 1.73 -1.65
CA ARG A 102 -7.37 2.62 -0.71
C ARG A 102 -6.50 2.94 0.49
N GLU A 103 -5.69 1.99 0.94
CA GLU A 103 -4.75 2.16 2.04
C GLU A 103 -3.34 1.76 1.62
N LEU A 104 -2.38 2.66 1.86
CA LEU A 104 -0.96 2.41 1.65
C LEU A 104 -0.16 2.73 2.91
N GLU A 105 0.65 1.77 3.38
CA GLU A 105 1.71 2.00 4.38
C GLU A 105 3.06 1.56 3.82
N PHE A 106 4.08 2.40 3.92
CA PHE A 106 5.41 2.12 3.36
C PHE A 106 6.55 2.84 4.11
N TYR A 107 7.79 2.46 3.81
CA TYR A 107 8.96 3.22 4.23
C TYR A 107 9.44 4.11 3.08
N LEU A 108 9.57 5.40 3.34
CA LEU A 108 10.03 6.37 2.36
C LEU A 108 11.53 6.60 2.51
N TRP A 109 12.29 6.13 1.52
CA TRP A 109 13.74 6.20 1.52
C TRP A 109 14.27 7.61 1.28
N ASP A 110 13.70 8.29 0.30
CA ASP A 110 14.14 9.60 -0.16
C ASP A 110 12.94 10.51 -0.46
N HIS A 111 13.21 11.81 -0.55
CA HIS A 111 12.16 12.78 -0.84
C HIS A 111 11.87 12.91 -2.34
N HIS A 112 12.73 12.36 -3.20
CA HIS A 112 12.58 12.44 -4.66
C HIS A 112 11.41 11.58 -5.13
N SER A 113 11.15 10.45 -4.46
CA SER A 113 9.95 9.65 -4.74
C SER A 113 8.64 10.42 -4.61
N ILE A 114 8.57 11.36 -3.66
CA ILE A 114 7.41 12.25 -3.56
C ILE A 114 7.39 13.24 -4.72
N ASP A 115 8.54 13.82 -5.09
CA ASP A 115 8.64 14.77 -6.19
C ASP A 115 8.21 14.13 -7.51
N SER A 116 8.64 12.91 -7.80
CA SER A 116 8.23 12.14 -8.99
C SER A 116 6.71 11.99 -9.07
N CYS A 117 6.04 11.78 -7.94
CA CYS A 117 4.57 11.67 -7.91
C CYS A 117 3.89 13.03 -8.16
N ILE A 118 4.43 14.11 -7.60
CA ILE A 118 3.90 15.48 -7.79
C ILE A 118 4.10 15.95 -9.24
N GLN A 119 5.25 15.62 -9.83
CA GLN A 119 5.65 16.02 -11.18
C GLN A 119 5.12 15.08 -12.27
N HIS A 120 4.38 14.04 -11.91
CA HIS A 120 3.79 13.12 -12.88
C HIS A 120 2.90 13.88 -13.87
N PRO A 121 2.86 13.52 -15.17
CA PRO A 121 2.07 14.24 -16.17
C PRO A 121 0.57 14.30 -15.85
N ASP A 122 0.07 13.29 -15.16
CA ASP A 122 -1.30 13.23 -14.65
C ASP A 122 -1.28 12.66 -13.22
N PRO A 123 -1.04 13.50 -12.20
CA PRO A 123 -0.88 13.02 -10.83
C PRO A 123 -2.22 12.60 -10.21
N ILE A 124 -3.33 13.15 -10.68
CA ILE A 124 -4.68 12.85 -10.18
C ILE A 124 -5.08 11.40 -10.50
N SER A 125 -4.70 10.89 -11.66
CA SER A 125 -4.99 9.50 -12.02
C SER A 125 -4.11 8.45 -11.34
N LEU A 126 -3.04 8.87 -10.65
CA LEU A 126 -2.14 7.93 -10.00
C LEU A 126 -2.85 7.12 -8.93
N ALA A 127 -3.52 7.76 -7.97
CA ALA A 127 -4.11 7.08 -6.83
C ALA A 127 -5.53 7.59 -6.51
N PRO A 128 -6.50 7.43 -7.42
CA PRO A 128 -7.82 8.07 -7.32
C PRO A 128 -8.65 7.58 -6.14
N ASN A 129 -8.39 6.36 -5.64
CA ASN A 129 -9.13 5.74 -4.55
C ASN A 129 -8.42 5.80 -3.19
N LEU A 130 -7.23 6.41 -3.15
CA LEU A 130 -6.41 6.44 -1.94
C LEU A 130 -7.07 7.30 -0.86
N SER A 131 -7.40 6.65 0.25
CA SER A 131 -8.08 7.28 1.40
C SER A 131 -7.18 7.36 2.63
N VAL A 132 -6.16 6.50 2.70
CA VAL A 132 -5.21 6.46 3.81
C VAL A 132 -3.78 6.29 3.28
N LEU A 133 -2.89 7.17 3.73
CA LEU A 133 -1.47 7.14 3.40
C LEU A 133 -0.67 7.20 4.70
N ARG A 134 0.09 6.14 4.97
CA ARG A 134 0.99 6.02 6.12
C ARG A 134 2.40 5.90 5.60
N TRP A 135 3.33 6.62 6.21
CA TRP A 135 4.73 6.54 5.82
C TRP A 135 5.63 6.58 7.03
N THR A 136 6.72 5.83 6.95
CA THR A 136 7.84 5.89 7.89
C THR A 136 9.06 6.47 7.19
N THR A 137 9.87 7.25 7.89
CA THR A 137 11.09 7.87 7.36
C THR A 137 12.24 7.67 8.35
N GLY A 138 13.47 7.66 7.83
CA GLY A 138 14.68 7.57 8.65
C GLY A 138 14.92 8.82 9.51
N LEU A 139 15.53 8.62 10.68
CA LEU A 139 16.00 9.70 11.55
C LEU A 139 16.90 10.67 10.76
N GLY A 140 16.52 11.95 10.71
CA GLY A 140 17.27 13.01 10.03
C GLY A 140 16.69 13.47 8.69
N ARG A 141 15.90 12.63 8.00
CA ARG A 141 15.19 13.00 6.76
C ARG A 141 13.75 13.37 7.08
N ARG A 142 13.56 14.47 7.81
CA ARG A 142 12.21 14.98 8.09
C ARG A 142 11.56 15.38 6.78
N ILE A 143 10.72 14.51 6.23
CA ILE A 143 9.76 14.90 5.20
C ILE A 143 8.87 15.94 5.85
N ASN A 144 9.03 17.18 5.41
CA ASN A 144 8.21 18.27 5.91
C ASN A 144 6.76 17.92 5.59
N LYS A 145 5.88 18.11 6.58
CA LYS A 145 4.43 17.96 6.46
C LYS A 145 3.91 18.63 5.18
N GLU A 146 4.48 19.79 4.83
CA GLU A 146 4.21 20.52 3.61
C GLU A 146 4.39 19.68 2.33
N LYS A 147 5.44 18.87 2.24
CA LYS A 147 5.72 18.06 1.05
C LYS A 147 4.68 16.95 0.85
N VAL A 148 4.23 16.36 1.95
CA VAL A 148 3.14 15.39 1.91
C VAL A 148 1.82 16.09 1.57
N THR A 149 1.55 17.29 2.09
CA THR A 149 0.38 18.07 1.67
C THR A 149 0.37 18.29 0.16
N LYS A 150 1.49 18.73 -0.43
CA LYS A 150 1.61 18.93 -1.88
C LYS A 150 1.38 17.64 -2.67
N LEU A 151 1.87 16.50 -2.17
CA LEU A 151 1.58 15.20 -2.77
C LEU A 151 0.07 14.92 -2.77
N ILE A 152 -0.59 15.08 -1.61
CA ILE A 152 -2.01 14.82 -1.48
C ILE A 152 -2.83 15.71 -2.42
N GLU A 153 -2.50 17.00 -2.49
CA GLU A 153 -3.14 17.95 -3.41
C GLU A 153 -2.90 17.57 -4.88
N ALA A 154 -1.66 17.18 -5.24
CA ALA A 154 -1.34 16.74 -6.59
C ALA A 154 -2.11 15.47 -7.00
N LEU A 155 -2.33 14.55 -6.06
CA LEU A 155 -3.16 13.36 -6.27
C LEU A 155 -4.68 13.68 -6.38
N GLY A 156 -5.09 14.96 -6.29
CA GLY A 156 -6.48 15.39 -6.41
C GLY A 156 -7.31 15.21 -5.14
N HIS A 157 -6.66 14.93 -4.00
CA HIS A 157 -7.34 14.71 -2.72
C HIS A 157 -7.35 15.98 -1.86
N ILE A 158 -8.41 16.13 -1.06
CA ILE A 158 -8.47 17.21 -0.07
C ILE A 158 -7.63 16.79 1.14
N PRO A 159 -6.65 17.60 1.59
CA PRO A 159 -5.89 17.30 2.80
C PRO A 159 -6.80 17.11 4.02
N GLY A 160 -6.98 15.86 4.46
CA GLY A 160 -7.73 15.52 5.67
C GLY A 160 -6.92 15.70 6.96
N ILE A 161 -7.25 14.91 7.98
CA ILE A 161 -6.55 14.98 9.27
C ILE A 161 -5.15 14.36 9.08
N MET A 162 -4.14 15.22 9.00
CA MET A 162 -2.75 14.80 9.11
C MET A 162 -2.38 14.61 10.57
N ARG A 163 -2.18 13.35 10.97
CA ARG A 163 -1.54 13.02 12.24
C ARG A 163 -0.03 13.05 11.99
N GLY A 164 0.59 14.13 12.46
CA GLY A 164 2.04 14.25 12.40
C GLY A 164 2.72 13.16 13.23
N PRO A 165 4.03 12.94 13.02
CA PRO A 165 4.82 12.14 13.93
C PRO A 165 4.60 12.66 15.36
N LEU A 166 3.97 11.86 16.23
CA LEU A 166 3.98 12.14 17.67
C LEU A 166 5.44 12.32 18.09
N ARG A 167 5.75 13.14 19.11
CA ARG A 167 7.14 13.46 19.53
C ARG A 167 8.05 12.22 19.79
N LYS A 168 7.51 11.00 19.76
CA LYS A 168 8.20 9.70 19.87
C LYS A 168 7.98 8.73 18.69
N SER A 169 7.28 9.12 17.62
CA SER A 169 6.92 8.26 16.48
C SER A 169 7.49 8.84 15.18
N LEU A 170 8.21 8.04 14.41
CA LEU A 170 8.66 8.37 13.04
C LEU A 170 7.59 8.06 11.98
N LYS A 171 6.40 7.63 12.42
CA LYS A 171 5.28 7.28 11.55
C LYS A 171 4.38 8.49 11.38
N GLY A 172 4.34 9.01 10.15
CA GLY A 172 3.33 9.98 9.72
C GLY A 172 2.11 9.24 9.16
N GLU A 173 0.93 9.80 9.40
CA GLU A 173 -0.32 9.26 8.85
C GLU A 173 -1.21 10.39 8.34
N TRP A 174 -1.70 10.20 7.11
CA TRP A 174 -2.76 11.00 6.51
C TRP A 174 -3.99 10.14 6.29
N ARG A 175 -5.15 10.69 6.65
CA ARG A 175 -6.47 10.09 6.37
C ARG A 175 -7.40 11.13 5.75
N VAL A 176 -8.07 10.74 4.67
CA VAL A 176 -9.20 11.48 4.11
C VAL A 176 -10.46 11.15 4.91
N ARG A 177 -11.31 12.16 5.13
CA ARG A 177 -12.73 11.91 5.38
C ARG A 177 -13.38 11.72 4.02
N LEU A 178 -13.71 10.49 3.63
CA LEU A 178 -14.50 10.26 2.43
C LEU A 178 -15.77 11.12 2.52
N PRO A 179 -16.20 11.80 1.45
CA PRO A 179 -17.46 12.51 1.47
C PRO A 179 -18.57 11.50 1.78
N PHE A 180 -19.47 11.88 2.70
CA PHE A 180 -20.60 11.09 3.22
C PHE A 180 -21.55 10.55 2.13
N SER A 181 -21.36 10.90 0.85
CA SER A 181 -22.17 10.45 -0.28
C SER A 181 -21.92 9.01 -0.72
N SER A 182 -20.90 8.32 -0.22
CA SER A 182 -20.68 6.88 -0.44
C SER A 182 -21.36 5.96 0.60
N LEU A 183 -22.05 6.55 1.59
CA LEU A 183 -22.90 5.85 2.56
C LEU A 183 -24.38 6.07 2.24
N ARG A 184 -24.90 5.50 1.15
CA ARG A 184 -26.36 5.30 1.01
C ARG A 184 -26.69 4.01 0.25
N LYS A 185 -27.03 2.97 1.01
CA LYS A 185 -28.32 2.24 0.96
C LYS A 185 -28.16 0.93 1.73
N GLY A 186 -28.77 0.84 2.91
CA GLY A 186 -28.74 -0.36 3.73
C GLY A 186 -29.32 -0.16 5.12
N THR A 187 -30.44 0.54 5.23
CA THR A 187 -31.35 0.45 6.38
C THR A 187 -32.71 0.96 5.93
N GLU A 188 -33.44 0.11 5.22
CA GLU A 188 -34.88 0.03 5.41
C GLU A 188 -35.07 -0.74 6.72
N ILE A 189 -35.53 -0.04 7.76
CA ILE A 189 -36.07 -0.67 8.94
C ILE A 189 -37.57 -0.72 8.70
N ALA A 190 -38.10 -1.94 8.73
CA ALA A 190 -39.52 -2.26 8.71
C ALA A 190 -40.27 -1.66 9.92
#